data_AF-A0A524LZV1-F1
#
_entry.id   AF-A0A524LZV1-F1
#
_cell.length_a   1.000
_cell.length_b   1.000
_cell.length_c   1.000
_cell.angle_alpha   90.00
_cell.angle_beta   90.00
_cell.angle_gamma   90.00
#
_symmetry.space_group_name_H-M   'P 1'
#
loop_
_entity.id
_entity.type
_entity.pdbx_description
1 polymer ?
#
loop_
_entity_poly.entity_id
_entity_poly.type
_entity_poly.pdbx_seq_one_letter_code
_entity_poly.pdbx_strand_id
1 'polypeptide(L)'
;VGSQAMGLAHDDSDIDLIVITKGHEEVAQVFRITENLEPERERPLLDCKVFTEEAFNKAKSSIENRVIWTCTYTGKMLFGRDITKSVQLKPQYVIEEYWVHVQDTELAVSNLESNLQFTGSCYHLYAVLGTTYFIHSLILFSIDRTYKKENFIASVLGDEFSRVRERYYWVVNHLDEKVIQTTVQIPSNVDNHFKKRDYVSILEKSEDVLRIARETYRQVAQWAEDQT
;
A
#
# COMPACT_ATOMS: atom_id res chain seq x y z
N VAL A 1 13.74 4.25 -1.22
CA VAL A 1 12.60 4.77 -2.02
C VAL A 1 11.76 5.64 -1.09
N GLY A 2 10.53 5.98 -1.45
CA GLY A 2 9.60 6.62 -0.52
C GLY A 2 9.90 8.08 -0.20
N SER A 3 9.30 8.59 0.88
CA SER A 3 9.31 10.01 1.26
C SER A 3 10.73 10.55 1.50
N GLN A 4 11.59 9.74 2.12
CA GLN A 4 13.03 10.02 2.31
C GLN A 4 13.74 10.31 0.99
N ALA A 5 13.54 9.44 0.00
CA ALA A 5 14.20 9.57 -1.29
C ALA A 5 13.66 10.77 -2.12
N MET A 6 12.42 11.20 -1.84
CA MET A 6 11.82 12.40 -2.41
C MET A 6 12.23 13.71 -1.69
N GLY A 7 12.93 13.63 -0.56
CA GLY A 7 13.21 14.80 0.28
C GLY A 7 11.97 15.36 0.99
N LEU A 8 10.95 14.52 1.19
CA LEU A 8 9.68 14.85 1.84
C LEU A 8 9.51 14.10 3.18
N ALA A 9 10.59 13.52 3.71
CA ALA A 9 10.54 12.82 4.99
C ALA A 9 10.33 13.79 6.16
N HIS A 10 9.60 13.30 7.15
CA HIS A 10 9.40 13.91 8.46
C HIS A 10 10.09 13.07 9.54
N ASP A 11 10.14 13.58 10.77
CA ASP A 11 10.84 12.95 11.89
C ASP A 11 10.31 11.54 12.24
N ASP A 12 9.07 11.24 11.86
CA ASP A 12 8.40 9.94 12.04
C ASP A 12 8.39 9.07 10.78
N SER A 13 9.00 9.53 9.68
CA SER A 13 9.05 8.76 8.44
C SER A 13 9.99 7.57 8.55
N ASP A 14 9.51 6.42 8.09
CA ASP A 14 10.29 5.22 7.87
C ASP A 14 11.36 5.42 6.78
N ILE A 15 12.32 4.51 6.76
CA ILE A 15 13.35 4.39 5.74
C ILE A 15 12.99 3.19 4.88
N ASP A 16 12.51 3.45 3.67
CA ASP A 16 12.27 2.40 2.68
C ASP A 16 13.53 2.06 1.88
N LEU A 17 14.05 0.84 2.01
CA LEU A 17 15.19 0.33 1.25
C LEU A 17 14.80 -0.82 0.33
N ILE A 18 15.38 -0.81 -0.87
CA ILE A 18 15.42 -1.98 -1.74
C ILE A 18 16.87 -2.37 -1.93
N VAL A 19 17.20 -3.60 -1.54
CA VAL A 19 18.55 -4.16 -1.65
C VAL A 19 18.51 -5.30 -2.66
N ILE A 20 19.43 -5.25 -3.63
CA ILE A 20 19.59 -6.30 -4.63
C ILE A 20 20.96 -6.92 -4.45
N THR A 21 20.97 -8.22 -4.25
CA THR A 21 22.16 -9.02 -3.96
C THR A 21 22.46 -9.98 -5.11
N LYS A 22 23.67 -10.53 -5.15
CA LYS A 22 24.07 -11.49 -6.19
C LYS A 22 23.55 -12.90 -5.93
N GLY A 23 23.25 -13.26 -4.69
CA GLY A 23 22.85 -14.61 -4.32
C GLY A 23 22.15 -14.71 -2.96
N HIS A 24 21.54 -15.87 -2.71
CA HIS A 24 20.70 -16.10 -1.53
C HIS A 24 21.44 -16.00 -0.19
N GLU A 25 22.74 -16.31 -0.15
CA GLU A 25 23.54 -16.17 1.07
C GLU A 25 23.65 -14.71 1.53
N GLU A 26 23.84 -13.78 0.58
CA GLU A 26 23.87 -12.34 0.83
C GLU A 26 22.50 -11.83 1.27
N VAL A 27 21.40 -12.35 0.70
CA VAL A 27 20.04 -12.01 1.13
C VAL A 27 19.87 -12.30 2.62
N ALA A 28 20.24 -13.51 3.06
CA ALA A 28 20.13 -13.91 4.47
C ALA A 28 21.04 -13.07 5.38
N GLN A 29 22.18 -12.61 4.89
CA GLN A 29 23.07 -11.72 5.64
C GLN A 29 22.46 -10.32 5.79
N VAL A 30 21.86 -9.76 4.73
CA VAL A 30 21.20 -8.46 4.78
C VAL A 30 20.03 -8.49 5.76
N PHE A 31 19.18 -9.53 5.72
CA PHE A 31 18.08 -9.66 6.67
C PHE A 31 18.55 -9.66 8.13
N ARG A 32 19.61 -10.42 8.45
CA ARG A 32 20.19 -10.39 9.80
C ARG A 32 20.73 -9.01 10.18
N ILE A 33 21.33 -8.28 9.25
CA ILE A 33 21.82 -6.92 9.52
C ILE A 33 20.66 -5.98 9.77
N THR A 34 19.60 -6.04 8.96
CA THR A 34 18.44 -5.16 9.10
C THR A 34 17.66 -5.43 10.39
N GLU A 35 17.49 -6.70 10.77
CA GLU A 35 16.90 -7.10 12.06
C GLU A 35 17.70 -6.54 13.25
N ASN A 36 19.03 -6.55 13.17
CA ASN A 36 19.90 -5.96 14.22
C ASN A 36 19.93 -4.43 14.22
N LEU A 37 19.40 -3.78 13.17
CA LEU A 37 19.32 -2.33 13.05
C LEU A 37 17.96 -1.77 13.50
N GLU A 38 16.93 -2.62 13.64
CA GLU A 38 15.64 -2.21 14.19
C GLU A 38 15.83 -1.67 15.62
N PRO A 39 15.38 -0.44 15.91
CA PRO A 39 15.85 0.28 17.07
C PRO A 39 15.22 -0.15 18.39
N GLU A 40 16.06 -0.16 19.41
CA GLU A 40 15.69 0.23 20.76
C GLU A 40 15.21 1.72 20.74
N ARG A 41 13.95 1.93 20.37
CA ARG A 41 13.07 3.09 20.63
C ARG A 41 13.35 4.50 20.05
N GLU A 42 14.46 4.82 19.38
CA GLU A 42 14.70 6.21 18.90
C GLU A 42 15.13 6.38 17.42
N ARG A 43 15.01 5.35 16.57
CA ARG A 43 15.31 5.49 15.13
C ARG A 43 14.06 5.37 14.28
N PRO A 44 14.02 5.99 13.09
CA PRO A 44 12.98 5.71 12.10
C PRO A 44 12.94 4.21 11.78
N LEU A 45 11.72 3.69 11.59
CA LEU A 45 11.49 2.29 11.20
C LEU A 45 12.17 2.01 9.86
N LEU A 46 12.72 0.81 9.69
CA LEU A 46 13.41 0.40 8.47
C LEU A 46 12.57 -0.65 7.74
N ASP A 47 11.89 -0.27 6.65
CA ASP A 47 11.28 -1.24 5.72
C ASP A 47 12.32 -1.59 4.64
N CYS A 48 12.95 -2.75 4.77
CA CYS A 48 13.98 -3.21 3.84
C CYS A 48 13.55 -4.44 3.05
N LYS A 49 13.37 -4.28 1.75
CA LYS A 49 13.04 -5.37 0.83
C LYS A 49 14.29 -5.86 0.12
N VAL A 50 14.61 -7.14 0.32
CA VAL A 50 15.85 -7.75 -0.17
C VAL A 50 15.53 -8.75 -1.26
N PHE A 51 16.19 -8.61 -2.41
CA PHE A 51 16.05 -9.48 -3.57
C PHE A 51 17.40 -10.05 -3.99
N THR A 52 17.39 -11.23 -4.61
CA THR A 52 18.47 -11.61 -5.53
C THR A 52 18.27 -10.89 -6.87
N GLU A 53 19.31 -10.77 -7.69
CA GLU A 53 19.19 -10.19 -9.03
C GLU A 53 18.14 -10.92 -9.89
N GLU A 54 18.09 -12.25 -9.82
CA GLU A 54 17.06 -13.05 -10.49
C GLU A 54 15.65 -12.73 -9.97
N ALA A 55 15.46 -12.73 -8.64
CA ALA A 55 14.18 -12.44 -8.02
C ALA A 55 13.72 -11.01 -8.34
N PHE A 56 14.63 -10.03 -8.34
CA PHE A 56 14.34 -8.65 -8.70
C PHE A 56 13.91 -8.53 -10.16
N ASN A 57 14.62 -9.20 -11.08
CA ASN A 57 14.26 -9.18 -12.50
C ASN A 57 12.89 -9.80 -12.78
N LYS A 58 12.49 -10.81 -12.00
CA LYS A 58 11.13 -11.35 -12.01
C LYS A 58 10.12 -10.38 -11.39
N ALA A 59 10.43 -9.84 -10.22
CA ALA A 59 9.54 -8.99 -9.43
C ALA A 59 9.22 -7.65 -10.11
N LYS A 60 10.20 -7.02 -10.76
CA LYS A 60 9.97 -5.75 -11.52
C LYS A 60 9.00 -5.91 -12.69
N SER A 61 8.78 -7.16 -13.12
CA SER A 61 7.85 -7.52 -14.18
C SER A 61 6.58 -8.19 -13.64
N SER A 62 6.33 -8.12 -12.32
CA SER A 62 5.15 -8.67 -11.66
C SER A 62 4.28 -7.54 -11.10
N ILE A 63 2.97 -7.81 -11.03
CA ILE A 63 1.96 -6.95 -10.41
C ILE A 63 2.13 -6.87 -8.88
N GLU A 64 2.71 -7.90 -8.26
CA GLU A 64 2.74 -8.08 -6.80
C GLU A 64 3.73 -7.15 -6.06
N ASN A 65 4.57 -6.40 -6.79
CA ASN A 65 5.69 -5.66 -6.20
C ASN A 65 5.61 -4.15 -6.48
N ARG A 66 4.49 -3.51 -6.12
CA ARG A 66 4.29 -2.04 -6.22
C ARG A 66 5.45 -1.20 -5.69
N VAL A 67 6.06 -1.65 -4.60
CA VAL A 67 7.23 -0.99 -4.00
C VAL A 67 8.36 -0.78 -5.01
N ILE A 68 8.54 -1.71 -5.95
CA ILE A 68 9.54 -1.60 -7.01
C ILE A 68 9.15 -0.50 -8.00
N TRP A 69 7.86 -0.34 -8.32
CA TRP A 69 7.40 0.74 -9.21
C TRP A 69 7.63 2.12 -8.62
N THR A 70 7.61 2.24 -7.28
CA THR A 70 7.97 3.50 -6.63
C THR A 70 9.42 3.91 -6.92
N CYS A 71 10.31 2.96 -7.25
CA CYS A 71 11.70 3.26 -7.65
C CYS A 71 11.76 4.13 -8.91
N THR A 72 10.83 3.96 -9.85
CA THR A 72 10.83 4.71 -11.12
C THR A 72 10.66 6.21 -10.87
N TYR A 73 9.90 6.59 -9.84
CA TYR A 73 9.54 7.99 -9.59
C TYR A 73 10.22 8.58 -8.36
N THR A 74 10.51 7.75 -7.36
CA THR A 74 11.00 8.18 -6.03
C THR A 74 12.31 7.49 -5.66
N GLY A 75 12.86 6.64 -6.53
CA GLY A 75 14.09 5.91 -6.23
C GLY A 75 15.31 6.81 -6.22
N LYS A 76 16.11 6.70 -5.14
CA LYS A 76 17.46 7.26 -5.07
C LYS A 76 18.45 6.12 -4.90
N MET A 77 19.38 6.00 -5.84
CA MET A 77 20.49 5.04 -5.75
C MET A 77 21.46 5.49 -4.66
N LEU A 78 21.65 4.65 -3.64
CA LEU A 78 22.64 4.87 -2.59
C LEU A 78 23.98 4.20 -2.94
N PHE A 79 23.95 3.05 -3.59
CA PHE A 79 25.12 2.26 -3.94
C PHE A 79 24.84 1.34 -5.15
N GLY A 80 25.88 1.01 -5.92
CA GLY A 80 25.81 0.06 -7.03
C GLY A 80 25.43 0.66 -8.37
N ARG A 81 24.77 -0.15 -9.23
CA ARG A 81 24.27 0.28 -10.54
C ARG A 81 22.88 0.88 -10.39
N ASP A 82 22.63 1.97 -11.10
CA ASP A 82 21.31 2.58 -11.12
C ASP A 82 20.30 1.69 -11.86
N ILE A 83 19.36 1.14 -11.09
CA ILE A 83 18.29 0.28 -11.58
C ILE A 83 16.99 1.04 -11.86
N THR A 84 16.88 2.32 -11.49
CA THR A 84 15.63 3.11 -11.62
C THR A 84 15.14 3.13 -13.07
N LYS A 85 16.07 3.27 -14.01
CA LYS A 85 15.81 3.24 -15.46
C LYS A 85 15.45 1.85 -16.01
N SER A 86 15.76 0.80 -15.26
CA SER A 86 15.48 -0.59 -15.66
C SER A 86 14.11 -1.09 -15.17
N VAL A 87 13.45 -0.33 -14.29
CA VAL A 87 12.09 -0.58 -13.83
C VAL A 87 11.14 0.18 -14.75
N GLN A 88 10.42 -0.57 -15.60
CA GLN A 88 9.37 -0.03 -16.44
C GLN A 88 8.02 -0.38 -15.84
N LEU A 89 7.22 0.64 -15.54
CA LEU A 89 5.83 0.48 -15.16
C LEU A 89 5.07 -0.10 -16.37
N LYS A 90 4.41 -1.25 -16.19
CA LYS A 90 3.56 -1.82 -17.24
C LYS A 90 2.12 -1.36 -17.01
N PRO A 91 1.55 -0.52 -17.89
CA PRO A 91 0.23 0.08 -17.65
C PRO A 91 -0.86 -0.95 -17.36
N GLN A 92 -0.85 -2.08 -18.08
CA GLN A 92 -1.82 -3.17 -17.89
C GLN A 92 -1.79 -3.75 -16.47
N TYR A 93 -0.63 -3.91 -15.85
CA TYR A 93 -0.55 -4.40 -14.48
C TYR A 93 -1.07 -3.40 -13.47
N VAL A 94 -0.90 -2.10 -13.74
CA VAL A 94 -1.47 -1.05 -12.88
C VAL A 94 -3.00 -1.10 -12.93
N ILE A 95 -3.60 -1.26 -14.12
CA ILE A 95 -5.05 -1.39 -14.27
C ILE A 95 -5.55 -2.64 -13.55
N GLU A 96 -4.96 -3.81 -13.84
CA GLU A 96 -5.34 -5.09 -13.25
C GLU A 96 -5.28 -5.03 -11.72
N GLU A 97 -4.24 -4.41 -11.19
CA GLU A 97 -4.03 -4.31 -9.75
C GLU A 97 -5.06 -3.40 -9.12
N TYR A 98 -5.30 -2.25 -9.76
CA TYR A 98 -6.27 -1.30 -9.27
C TYR A 98 -7.70 -1.86 -9.32
N TRP A 99 -8.00 -2.71 -10.31
CA TRP A 99 -9.26 -3.45 -10.36
C TRP A 99 -9.46 -4.37 -9.16
N VAL A 100 -8.42 -5.07 -8.70
CA VAL A 100 -8.49 -5.88 -7.48
C VAL A 100 -8.90 -5.04 -6.27
N HIS A 101 -8.38 -3.81 -6.12
CA HIS A 101 -8.82 -2.93 -5.03
C HIS A 101 -10.27 -2.50 -5.14
N VAL A 102 -10.78 -2.30 -6.36
CA VAL A 102 -12.20 -2.01 -6.57
C VAL A 102 -13.05 -3.19 -6.07
N GLN A 103 -12.68 -4.42 -6.46
CA GLN A 103 -13.39 -5.64 -6.03
C GLN A 103 -13.32 -5.86 -4.52
N ASP A 104 -12.16 -5.64 -3.90
CA ASP A 104 -11.97 -5.71 -2.45
C ASP A 104 -12.84 -4.67 -1.72
N THR A 105 -12.99 -3.48 -2.31
CA THR A 105 -13.85 -2.43 -1.75
C THR A 105 -15.33 -2.78 -1.89
N GLU A 106 -15.74 -3.38 -3.01
CA GLU A 106 -17.12 -3.89 -3.18
C GLU A 106 -17.44 -4.96 -2.14
N LEU A 107 -16.50 -5.87 -1.89
CA LEU A 107 -16.62 -6.87 -0.82
C LEU A 107 -16.71 -6.22 0.56
N ALA A 108 -15.90 -5.20 0.83
CA ALA A 108 -15.94 -4.46 2.09
C ALA A 108 -17.31 -3.82 2.35
N VAL A 109 -17.92 -3.21 1.33
CA VAL A 109 -19.29 -2.67 1.39
C VAL A 109 -20.29 -3.77 1.73
N SER A 110 -20.28 -4.88 0.99
CA SER A 110 -21.21 -6.00 1.20
C SER A 110 -21.07 -6.62 2.60
N ASN A 111 -19.84 -6.74 3.09
CA ASN A 111 -19.54 -7.17 4.45
C ASN A 111 -20.14 -6.22 5.50
N LEU A 112 -20.00 -4.91 5.32
CA LEU A 112 -20.56 -3.91 6.23
C LEU A 112 -22.09 -3.92 6.24
N GLU A 113 -22.73 -4.03 5.07
CA GLU A 113 -24.20 -4.18 4.96
C GLU A 113 -24.70 -5.42 5.72
N SER A 114 -23.95 -6.52 5.60
CA SER A 114 -24.25 -7.80 6.24
C SER A 114 -23.86 -7.84 7.72
N ASN A 115 -23.23 -6.79 8.25
CA ASN A 115 -22.64 -6.74 9.60
C ASN A 115 -21.60 -7.84 9.84
N LEU A 116 -20.76 -8.08 8.84
CA LEU A 116 -19.66 -9.04 8.84
C LEU A 116 -18.32 -8.31 8.72
N GLN A 117 -17.29 -8.81 9.41
CA GLN A 117 -15.89 -8.43 9.21
C GLN A 117 -15.58 -6.92 9.21
N PHE A 118 -15.99 -6.20 10.26
CA PHE A 118 -15.74 -4.76 10.43
C PHE A 118 -14.27 -4.39 10.21
N THR A 119 -13.36 -5.09 10.88
CA THR A 119 -11.92 -4.80 10.79
C THR A 119 -11.40 -5.06 9.38
N GLY A 120 -11.95 -6.05 8.67
CA GLY A 120 -11.54 -6.42 7.31
C GLY A 120 -11.95 -5.34 6.33
N SER A 121 -13.18 -4.86 6.44
CA SER A 121 -13.64 -3.73 5.64
C SER A 121 -12.81 -2.47 5.90
N CYS A 122 -12.48 -2.14 7.15
CA CYS A 122 -11.61 -1.01 7.45
C CYS A 122 -10.22 -1.14 6.79
N TYR A 123 -9.63 -2.34 6.81
CA TYR A 123 -8.36 -2.61 6.14
C TYR A 123 -8.45 -2.33 4.64
N HIS A 124 -9.46 -2.89 3.95
CA HIS A 124 -9.63 -2.71 2.51
C HIS A 124 -9.85 -1.23 2.13
N LEU A 125 -10.66 -0.49 2.92
CA LEU A 125 -10.87 0.95 2.70
C LEU A 125 -9.58 1.77 2.80
N TYR A 126 -8.75 1.49 3.81
CA TYR A 126 -7.48 2.20 3.95
C TYR A 126 -6.49 1.83 2.82
N ALA A 127 -6.43 0.55 2.46
CA ALA A 127 -5.56 0.04 1.41
C ALA A 127 -5.90 0.61 0.02
N VAL A 128 -7.19 0.66 -0.34
CA VAL A 128 -7.61 1.26 -1.62
C VAL A 128 -7.30 2.75 -1.65
N LEU A 129 -7.60 3.51 -0.58
CA LEU A 129 -7.32 4.95 -0.55
C LEU A 129 -5.81 5.26 -0.58
N GLY A 130 -4.99 4.45 0.10
CA GLY A 130 -3.54 4.54 -0.01
C GLY A 130 -3.04 4.29 -1.43
N THR A 131 -3.65 3.31 -2.13
CA THR A 131 -3.35 3.02 -3.52
C THR A 131 -3.85 4.13 -4.45
N THR A 132 -5.05 4.67 -4.22
CA THR A 132 -5.59 5.83 -4.94
C THR A 132 -4.63 7.01 -4.85
N TYR A 133 -4.19 7.37 -3.64
CA TYR A 133 -3.22 8.45 -3.45
C TYR A 133 -1.93 8.21 -4.25
N PHE A 134 -1.40 6.99 -4.20
CA PHE A 134 -0.20 6.61 -4.96
C PHE A 134 -0.39 6.80 -6.47
N ILE A 135 -1.49 6.30 -7.03
CA ILE A 135 -1.84 6.44 -8.45
C ILE A 135 -1.93 7.91 -8.83
N HIS A 136 -2.67 8.71 -8.06
CA HIS A 136 -2.88 10.11 -8.37
C HIS A 136 -1.59 10.96 -8.24
N SER A 137 -0.70 10.63 -7.30
CA SER A 137 0.53 11.38 -7.06
C SER A 137 1.68 11.00 -7.99
N LEU A 138 1.77 9.72 -8.39
CA LEU A 138 2.95 9.17 -9.08
C LEU A 138 2.69 8.64 -10.48
N ILE A 139 1.43 8.38 -10.86
CA ILE A 139 1.07 7.89 -12.20
C ILE A 139 0.27 8.93 -12.98
N LEU A 140 -0.85 9.39 -12.42
CA LEU A 140 -1.73 10.36 -13.08
C LEU A 140 -1.29 11.82 -12.85
N PHE A 141 -0.41 12.08 -11.88
CA PHE A 141 0.09 13.41 -11.51
C PHE A 141 -1.00 14.47 -11.26
N SER A 142 -2.14 14.04 -10.70
CA SER A 142 -3.31 14.90 -10.42
C SER A 142 -3.41 15.35 -8.95
N ILE A 143 -2.50 14.90 -8.09
CA ILE A 143 -2.33 15.39 -6.72
C ILE A 143 -0.89 15.90 -6.54
N ASP A 144 -0.76 17.04 -5.86
CA ASP A 144 0.54 17.57 -5.46
C ASP A 144 1.25 16.58 -4.53
N ARG A 145 2.50 16.21 -4.86
CA ARG A 145 3.29 15.24 -4.11
C ARG A 145 3.65 15.69 -2.69
N THR A 146 3.58 17.00 -2.41
CA THR A 146 3.76 17.55 -1.06
C THR A 146 2.51 17.35 -0.19
N TYR A 147 1.35 17.06 -0.80
CA TYR A 147 0.14 16.73 -0.06
C TYR A 147 0.28 15.35 0.58
N LYS A 148 0.19 15.28 1.91
CA LYS A 148 0.41 14.02 2.64
C LYS A 148 -0.68 12.98 2.35
N LYS A 149 -0.27 11.71 2.21
CA LYS A 149 -1.16 10.55 2.06
C LYS A 149 -2.23 10.52 3.14
N GLU A 150 -1.84 10.75 4.40
CA GLU A 150 -2.73 10.74 5.56
C GLU A 150 -3.78 11.85 5.47
N ASN A 151 -3.43 13.02 4.94
CA ASN A 151 -4.37 14.12 4.72
C ASN A 151 -5.38 13.76 3.62
N PHE A 152 -4.94 13.10 2.54
CA PHE A 152 -5.84 12.57 1.52
C PHE A 152 -6.84 11.58 2.11
N ILE A 153 -6.35 10.56 2.80
CA ILE A 153 -7.21 9.52 3.40
C ILE A 153 -8.18 10.14 4.43
N ALA A 154 -7.68 11.04 5.29
CA ALA A 154 -8.52 11.72 6.27
C ALA A 154 -9.60 12.60 5.64
N SER A 155 -9.29 13.26 4.52
CA SER A 155 -10.28 14.09 3.80
C SER A 155 -11.44 13.28 3.23
N VAL A 156 -11.21 12.00 2.88
CA VAL A 156 -12.25 11.10 2.37
C VAL A 156 -13.03 10.44 3.50
N LEU A 157 -12.34 9.92 4.51
CA LEU A 157 -12.99 9.19 5.61
C LEU A 157 -13.64 10.10 6.67
N GLY A 158 -13.22 11.37 6.75
CA GLY A 158 -13.71 12.33 7.73
C GLY A 158 -13.51 11.83 9.16
N ASP A 159 -14.57 11.90 9.97
CA ASP A 159 -14.55 11.52 11.40
C ASP A 159 -14.19 10.04 11.64
N GLU A 160 -14.36 9.18 10.64
CA GLU A 160 -14.03 7.75 10.74
C GLU A 160 -12.55 7.43 10.47
N PHE A 161 -11.77 8.42 10.02
CA PHE A 161 -10.35 8.23 9.69
C PHE A 161 -9.55 7.53 10.79
N SER A 162 -9.67 8.01 12.02
CA SER A 162 -8.90 7.47 13.15
C SER A 162 -9.21 5.99 13.40
N ARG A 163 -10.49 5.62 13.30
CA ARG A 163 -10.97 4.25 13.54
C ARG A 163 -10.51 3.30 12.42
N VAL A 164 -10.68 3.72 11.17
CA VAL A 164 -10.25 2.93 10.00
C VAL A 164 -8.74 2.72 10.03
N ARG A 165 -7.97 3.79 10.30
CA ARG A 165 -6.51 3.73 10.42
C ARG A 165 -6.05 2.78 11.51
N GLU A 166 -6.66 2.85 12.70
CA GLU A 166 -6.35 1.96 13.82
C GLU A 166 -6.55 0.49 13.44
N ARG A 167 -7.68 0.17 12.79
CA ARG A 167 -7.97 -1.20 12.35
C ARG A 167 -7.04 -1.69 11.23
N TYR A 168 -6.68 -0.82 10.30
CA TYR A 168 -5.68 -1.13 9.27
C TYR A 168 -4.34 -1.53 9.89
N TYR A 169 -3.80 -0.71 10.80
CA TYR A 169 -2.52 -1.04 11.46
C TYR A 169 -2.63 -2.25 12.37
N TRP A 170 -3.79 -2.50 12.98
CA TRP A 170 -4.01 -3.74 13.72
C TRP A 170 -3.83 -4.95 12.80
N VAL A 171 -4.45 -4.95 11.61
CA VAL A 171 -4.29 -6.04 10.63
C VAL A 171 -2.85 -6.24 10.22
N VAL A 172 -2.17 -5.16 9.80
CA VAL A 172 -0.78 -5.21 9.32
C VAL A 172 0.17 -5.75 10.40
N ASN A 173 -0.08 -5.41 11.67
CA ASN A 173 0.81 -5.80 12.77
C ASN A 173 0.48 -7.18 13.38
N HIS A 174 -0.70 -7.74 13.11
CA HIS A 174 -1.17 -8.97 13.79
C HIS A 174 -1.50 -10.13 12.84
N LEU A 175 -1.63 -9.89 11.54
CA LEU A 175 -1.87 -10.92 10.53
C LEU A 175 -0.64 -11.09 9.64
N ASP A 176 -0.30 -12.34 9.34
CA ASP A 176 0.80 -12.70 8.45
C ASP A 176 0.53 -12.14 7.04
N GLU A 177 1.56 -11.61 6.38
CA GLU A 177 1.49 -10.97 5.06
C GLU A 177 0.88 -11.90 3.99
N LYS A 178 1.07 -13.22 4.13
CA LYS A 178 0.44 -14.24 3.26
C LYS A 178 -1.07 -14.34 3.42
N VAL A 179 -1.63 -13.98 4.57
CA VAL A 179 -3.08 -13.97 4.84
C VAL A 179 -3.73 -12.70 4.28
N ILE A 180 -2.94 -11.62 4.17
CA ILE A 180 -3.40 -10.32 3.71
C ILE A 180 -3.67 -10.28 2.19
N GLN A 181 -2.98 -11.13 1.41
CA GLN A 181 -3.07 -11.16 -0.06
C GLN A 181 -4.34 -11.82 -0.63
N THR A 182 -5.06 -12.61 0.16
CA THR A 182 -6.24 -13.36 -0.28
C THR A 182 -7.36 -13.17 0.72
N THR A 183 -8.16 -12.10 0.53
CA THR A 183 -9.37 -11.80 1.33
C THR A 183 -9.13 -11.92 2.82
N VAL A 184 -8.80 -10.81 3.50
CA VAL A 184 -8.37 -10.84 4.91
C VAL A 184 -9.40 -11.59 5.76
N GLN A 185 -9.10 -12.84 6.10
CA GLN A 185 -9.93 -13.66 6.99
C GLN A 185 -9.63 -13.24 8.41
N ILE A 186 -10.24 -12.14 8.83
CA ILE A 186 -10.08 -11.65 10.20
C ILE A 186 -10.84 -12.57 11.14
N PRO A 187 -10.19 -13.07 12.21
CA PRO A 187 -10.85 -13.85 13.24
C PRO A 187 -12.08 -13.11 13.79
N SER A 188 -13.23 -13.80 13.83
CA SER A 188 -14.51 -13.18 14.20
C SER A 188 -14.51 -12.57 15.60
N ASN A 189 -13.66 -13.06 16.50
CA ASN A 189 -13.50 -12.51 17.85
C ASN A 189 -12.93 -11.08 17.88
N VAL A 190 -12.22 -10.66 16.83
CA VAL A 190 -11.68 -9.30 16.72
C VAL A 190 -12.81 -8.27 16.66
N ASP A 191 -13.94 -8.64 16.05
CA ASP A 191 -15.06 -7.70 15.81
C ASP A 191 -16.17 -7.77 16.86
N ASN A 192 -16.05 -8.64 17.88
CA ASN A 192 -17.09 -8.88 18.90
C ASN A 192 -17.52 -7.63 19.70
N HIS A 193 -16.70 -6.58 19.72
CA HIS A 193 -16.95 -5.35 20.47
C HIS A 193 -17.62 -4.26 19.63
N PHE A 194 -17.71 -4.42 18.31
CA PHE A 194 -18.39 -3.48 17.42
C PHE A 194 -19.90 -3.71 17.42
N LYS A 195 -20.64 -2.61 17.51
CA LYS A 195 -22.10 -2.60 17.48
C LYS A 195 -22.56 -2.27 16.06
N LYS A 196 -23.81 -2.62 15.74
CA LYS A 196 -24.45 -2.32 14.44
C LYS A 196 -24.27 -0.87 13.98
N ARG A 197 -24.29 0.10 14.91
CA ARG A 197 -24.07 1.53 14.60
C ARG A 197 -22.68 1.81 14.03
N ASP A 198 -21.67 1.05 14.45
CA ASP A 198 -20.29 1.24 14.01
C ASP A 198 -20.18 0.80 12.55
N TYR A 199 -20.79 -0.34 12.20
CA TYR A 199 -20.91 -0.84 10.82
C TYR A 199 -21.60 0.17 9.89
N VAL A 200 -22.74 0.74 10.31
CA VAL A 200 -23.47 1.75 9.52
C VAL A 200 -22.60 2.99 9.27
N SER A 201 -21.89 3.47 10.29
CA SER A 201 -21.03 4.65 10.15
C SER A 201 -19.91 4.44 9.12
N ILE A 202 -19.28 3.26 9.12
CA ILE A 202 -18.25 2.93 8.11
C ILE A 202 -18.88 2.66 6.74
N LEU A 203 -20.07 2.05 6.68
CA LEU A 203 -20.77 1.78 5.43
C LEU A 203 -20.98 3.06 4.62
N GLU A 204 -21.47 4.13 5.25
CA GLU A 204 -21.65 5.43 4.58
C GLU A 204 -20.36 5.95 3.94
N LYS A 205 -19.20 5.76 4.60
CA LYS A 205 -17.89 6.14 4.03
C LYS A 205 -17.43 5.18 2.95
N SER A 206 -17.74 3.89 3.08
CA SER A 206 -17.31 2.86 2.13
C SER A 206 -17.91 3.06 0.74
N GLU A 207 -19.14 3.58 0.63
CA GLU A 207 -19.77 3.90 -0.64
C GLU A 207 -19.04 5.06 -1.37
N ASP A 208 -18.63 6.09 -0.62
CA ASP A 208 -17.83 7.19 -1.16
C ASP A 208 -16.45 6.71 -1.62
N VAL A 209 -15.80 5.86 -0.83
CA VAL A 209 -14.52 5.24 -1.19
C VAL A 209 -14.67 4.39 -2.46
N LEU A 210 -15.72 3.59 -2.56
CA LEU A 210 -15.99 2.78 -3.76
C LEU A 210 -16.22 3.65 -5.00
N ARG A 211 -16.95 4.75 -4.85
CA ARG A 211 -17.16 5.72 -5.94
C ARG A 211 -15.84 6.33 -6.40
N ILE A 212 -14.99 6.75 -5.47
CA ILE A 212 -13.64 7.27 -5.78
C ILE A 212 -12.80 6.19 -6.46
N ALA A 213 -12.78 4.97 -5.93
CA ALA A 213 -12.02 3.86 -6.50
C ALA A 213 -12.45 3.57 -7.95
N ARG A 214 -13.76 3.45 -8.23
CA ARG A 214 -14.25 3.22 -9.59
C ARG A 214 -13.88 4.36 -10.54
N GLU A 215 -13.89 5.60 -10.08
CA GLU A 215 -13.53 6.75 -10.90
C GLU A 215 -12.02 6.77 -11.19
N THR A 216 -11.17 6.55 -10.19
CA THR A 216 -9.73 6.40 -10.40
C THR A 216 -9.41 5.24 -11.33
N TYR A 217 -10.11 4.10 -11.21
CA TYR A 217 -9.94 2.97 -12.12
C TYR A 217 -10.17 3.38 -13.58
N ARG A 218 -11.23 4.15 -13.88
CA ARG A 218 -11.48 4.66 -15.23
C ARG A 218 -10.34 5.54 -15.73
N GLN A 219 -9.81 6.42 -14.88
CA GLN A 219 -8.69 7.29 -15.22
C GLN A 219 -7.41 6.49 -15.49
N VAL A 220 -7.14 5.45 -14.69
CA VAL A 220 -6.01 4.54 -14.89
C VAL A 220 -6.17 3.74 -16.17
N ALA A 221 -7.37 3.23 -16.46
CA ALA A 221 -7.67 2.53 -17.69
C ALA A 221 -7.41 3.41 -18.93
N GLN A 222 -7.93 4.64 -18.92
CA GLN A 222 -7.67 5.60 -20.00
C GLN A 222 -6.17 5.91 -20.14
N TRP A 223 -5.50 6.22 -19.02
CA TRP A 223 -4.07 6.49 -19.01
C TRP A 223 -3.28 5.34 -19.63
N ALA A 224 -3.63 4.10 -19.31
CA ALA A 224 -2.94 2.93 -19.81
C ALA A 224 -3.20 2.64 -21.29
N GLU A 225 -4.41 2.90 -21.79
CA GLU A 225 -4.72 2.86 -23.22
C GLU A 225 -3.86 3.89 -23.99
N ASP A 226 -3.66 5.08 -23.44
CA ASP A 226 -2.84 6.14 -24.05
C ASP A 226 -1.33 5.80 -24.12
N GLN A 227 -0.87 4.77 -23.39
CA GLN A 227 0.52 4.30 -23.39
C GLN A 227 0.79 3.13 -24.35
N THR A 228 -0.24 2.57 -24.98
CA THR A 228 -0.14 1.44 -25.95
C THR A 228 -0.13 1.89 -27.39
#